data_AF-A0A432CXQ9-F1
#
_entry.id   AF-A0A432CXQ9-F1
#
_cell.length_a   1.000
_cell.length_b   1.000
_cell.length_c   1.000
_cell.angle_alpha   90.00
_cell.angle_beta   90.00
_cell.angle_gamma   90.00
#
_symmetry.space_group_name_H-M   'P 1'
#
loop_
_entity.id
_entity.type
_entity.pdbx_description
1 polymer ?
#
loop_
_entity_poly.entity_id
_entity_poly.type
_entity_poly.pdbx_seq_one_letter_code
_entity_poly.pdbx_strand_id
1 'polypeptide(L)'
;MSSVISSISPSRSIYEVGEHNKVVSELLFASNDKKKLDFKLGNETVKEHLNALFELSKKNSQESIELLQNLALGNGEIASYSQDLLCKLLMVRDGVTHEIANTVRAGCQKLITDFSSSVTTQEVIDSHPKLLLLASTKIHDQTFDDIPNTVKESVKKFDAYNEKPQWWRDNKPNNGVFDADSLLSIVDASEPQRRKVQVTSDGMCFFRAILTDTNHDVKYADKEKVSTEDIINNIKANYESQLDASIDEALTKFKPEPLRQYSHNEIKSALKENLHLIWSGEGIAQIFDVIVNENIDDFDALSDVIFNEFHNVFDTTNLVKEGHHYNVFI
;
A
#
# COMPACT_ATOMS: atom_id res chain seq x y z
N MET A 1 15.33 -12.61 -14.53
CA MET A 1 14.57 -13.26 -13.45
C MET A 1 13.50 -14.10 -14.13
N SER A 2 13.65 -15.43 -14.07
CA SER A 2 12.79 -16.39 -14.76
C SER A 2 11.40 -16.41 -14.11
N SER A 3 10.35 -16.42 -14.92
CA SER A 3 8.93 -16.41 -14.52
C SER A 3 8.62 -17.52 -13.50
N VAL A 4 8.27 -17.13 -12.28
CA VAL A 4 7.87 -18.00 -11.16
C VAL A 4 6.63 -18.85 -11.51
N ILE A 5 5.81 -18.40 -12.46
CA ILE A 5 4.59 -19.09 -12.88
C ILE A 5 4.90 -20.26 -13.84
N SER A 6 6.00 -20.19 -14.61
CA SER A 6 6.38 -21.26 -15.54
C SER A 6 6.84 -22.56 -14.85
N SER A 7 7.15 -22.50 -13.55
CA SER A 7 7.61 -23.63 -12.74
C SER A 7 6.51 -24.31 -11.91
N ILE A 8 5.28 -23.78 -11.89
CA ILE A 8 4.15 -24.49 -11.28
C ILE A 8 3.80 -25.66 -12.22
N SER A 9 4.30 -26.87 -11.92
CA SER A 9 3.75 -28.06 -12.57
C SER A 9 2.27 -28.12 -12.23
N PRO A 10 1.35 -28.12 -13.21
CA PRO A 10 -0.07 -28.25 -12.95
C PRO A 10 -0.26 -29.59 -12.24
N SER A 11 -0.41 -29.53 -10.91
CA SER A 11 -0.52 -30.73 -10.10
C SER A 11 -1.88 -31.35 -10.39
N ARG A 12 -1.87 -32.32 -11.31
CA ARG A 12 -2.94 -33.24 -11.72
C ARG A 12 -4.14 -32.59 -12.44
N SER A 13 -4.17 -32.81 -13.76
CA SER A 13 -5.36 -33.12 -14.58
C SER A 13 -6.64 -32.34 -14.25
N ILE A 14 -6.90 -31.25 -14.96
CA ILE A 14 -8.09 -30.43 -14.65
C ILE A 14 -9.00 -30.07 -15.83
N TYR A 15 -8.67 -30.39 -17.08
CA TYR A 15 -9.57 -30.13 -18.22
C TYR A 15 -9.36 -31.14 -19.37
N GLU A 16 -9.94 -32.34 -19.24
CA GLU A 16 -10.28 -33.14 -20.43
C GLU A 16 -11.46 -32.42 -21.13
N VAL A 17 -11.36 -32.26 -22.45
CA VAL A 17 -12.32 -31.60 -23.38
C VAL A 17 -12.00 -30.14 -23.79
N GLY A 18 -11.02 -30.02 -24.69
CA GLY A 18 -11.29 -29.52 -26.06
C GLY A 18 -11.05 -28.05 -26.38
N GLU A 19 -11.80 -27.12 -25.80
CA GLU A 19 -11.88 -25.73 -26.32
C GLU A 19 -11.54 -24.62 -25.31
N HIS A 20 -11.40 -24.93 -24.02
CA HIS A 20 -11.17 -23.94 -22.95
C HIS A 20 -9.69 -23.65 -22.61
N ASN A 21 -8.74 -24.26 -23.31
CA ASN A 21 -7.32 -24.16 -22.96
C ASN A 21 -6.69 -22.80 -23.35
N LYS A 22 -7.23 -22.11 -24.35
CA LYS A 22 -6.65 -20.87 -24.88
C LYS A 22 -6.83 -19.69 -23.94
N VAL A 23 -8.05 -19.44 -23.44
CA VAL A 23 -8.33 -18.30 -22.54
C VAL A 23 -7.63 -18.47 -21.19
N VAL A 24 -7.58 -19.69 -20.65
CA VAL A 24 -6.82 -19.98 -19.41
C VAL A 24 -5.33 -19.72 -19.61
N SER A 25 -4.76 -20.20 -20.72
CA SER A 25 -3.36 -19.92 -21.06
C SER A 25 -3.14 -18.41 -21.20
N GLU A 26 -4.03 -17.70 -21.91
CA GLU A 26 -3.97 -16.25 -22.10
C GLU A 26 -4.08 -15.48 -20.78
N LEU A 27 -4.92 -15.91 -19.82
CA LEU A 27 -5.00 -15.33 -18.49
C LEU A 27 -3.71 -15.55 -17.69
N LEU A 28 -3.14 -16.76 -17.74
CA LEU A 28 -1.87 -17.06 -17.09
C LEU A 28 -0.72 -16.27 -17.72
N PHE A 29 -0.70 -16.10 -19.04
CA PHE A 29 0.27 -15.23 -19.73
C PHE A 29 0.06 -13.76 -19.37
N ALA A 30 -1.18 -13.28 -19.34
CA ALA A 30 -1.51 -11.91 -18.96
C ALA A 30 -1.08 -11.61 -17.51
N SER A 31 -1.26 -12.58 -16.60
CA SER A 31 -0.79 -12.50 -15.22
C SER A 31 0.74 -12.46 -15.14
N ASN A 32 1.44 -13.27 -15.94
CA ASN A 32 2.90 -13.25 -16.03
C ASN A 32 3.43 -11.90 -16.55
N ASP A 33 2.78 -11.36 -17.57
CA ASP A 33 3.12 -10.10 -18.22
C ASP A 33 2.67 -8.86 -17.45
N LYS A 34 2.06 -9.04 -16.27
CA LYS A 34 1.52 -7.97 -15.42
C LYS A 34 0.56 -7.04 -16.17
N LYS A 35 -0.29 -7.63 -17.03
CA LYS A 35 -1.34 -6.86 -17.72
C LYS A 35 -2.34 -6.29 -16.71
N LYS A 36 -2.92 -5.15 -17.07
CA LYS A 36 -3.98 -4.50 -16.31
C LYS A 36 -5.31 -5.22 -16.49
N LEU A 37 -6.25 -4.96 -15.59
CA LEU A 37 -7.59 -5.57 -15.61
C LEU A 37 -8.42 -5.22 -16.87
N ASP A 38 -8.17 -4.06 -17.48
CA ASP A 38 -8.82 -3.58 -18.70
C ASP A 38 -8.19 -4.12 -20.00
N PHE A 39 -7.09 -4.87 -19.90
CA PHE A 39 -6.47 -5.54 -21.05
C PHE A 39 -7.43 -6.56 -21.67
N LYS A 40 -7.50 -6.61 -23.00
CA LYS A 40 -8.42 -7.50 -23.72
C LYS A 40 -7.78 -8.85 -24.04
N LEU A 41 -8.47 -9.93 -23.70
CA LEU A 41 -8.20 -11.30 -24.12
C LEU A 41 -9.33 -11.76 -25.04
N GLY A 42 -9.08 -11.64 -26.35
CA GLY A 42 -10.13 -11.79 -27.37
C GLY A 42 -11.11 -10.62 -27.32
N ASN A 43 -12.38 -10.91 -27.07
CA ASN A 43 -13.46 -9.92 -27.07
C ASN A 43 -13.76 -9.31 -25.69
N GLU A 44 -13.25 -9.93 -24.62
CA GLU A 44 -13.52 -9.57 -23.23
C GLU A 44 -12.23 -9.11 -22.55
N THR A 45 -12.38 -8.30 -21.50
CA THR A 45 -11.29 -7.85 -20.64
C THR A 45 -10.87 -8.94 -19.66
N VAL A 46 -9.64 -8.83 -19.14
CA VAL A 46 -9.18 -9.71 -18.06
C VAL A 46 -10.14 -9.68 -16.87
N LYS A 47 -10.66 -8.50 -16.50
CA LYS A 47 -11.64 -8.36 -15.42
C LYS A 47 -12.91 -9.17 -15.67
N GLU A 48 -13.44 -9.12 -16.89
CA GLU A 48 -14.66 -9.86 -17.27
C GLU A 48 -14.43 -11.37 -17.20
N HIS A 49 -13.27 -11.86 -17.66
CA HIS A 49 -12.89 -13.26 -17.51
C HIS A 49 -12.76 -13.70 -16.04
N LEU A 50 -12.13 -12.87 -15.19
CA LEU A 50 -12.03 -13.15 -13.75
C LEU A 50 -13.40 -13.17 -13.06
N ASN A 51 -14.31 -12.27 -13.45
CA ASN A 51 -15.69 -12.28 -12.97
C ASN A 51 -16.46 -13.52 -13.43
N ALA A 52 -16.23 -14.00 -14.64
CA ALA A 52 -16.83 -15.25 -15.13
C ALA A 52 -16.33 -16.45 -14.31
N LEU A 53 -15.03 -16.52 -14.00
CA LEU A 53 -14.46 -17.54 -13.10
C LEU A 53 -15.08 -17.48 -11.70
N PHE A 54 -15.33 -16.29 -11.17
CA PHE A 54 -16.00 -16.12 -9.89
C PHE A 54 -17.45 -16.64 -9.92
N GLU A 55 -18.22 -16.34 -10.96
CA GLU A 55 -19.60 -16.85 -11.11
C GLU A 55 -19.66 -18.37 -11.33
N LEU A 56 -18.65 -18.98 -11.95
CA LEU A 56 -18.50 -20.44 -12.02
C LEU A 56 -18.11 -21.04 -10.67
N SER A 57 -17.22 -20.38 -9.93
CA SER A 57 -16.82 -20.80 -8.58
C SER A 57 -17.99 -20.79 -7.60
N LYS A 58 -18.92 -19.83 -7.74
CA LYS A 58 -20.20 -19.80 -7.01
C LYS A 58 -21.09 -21.00 -7.26
N LYS A 59 -20.87 -21.74 -8.34
CA LYS A 59 -21.56 -23.00 -8.68
C LYS A 59 -20.73 -24.23 -8.29
N ASN A 60 -19.73 -24.05 -7.41
CA ASN A 60 -18.83 -25.10 -6.93
C ASN A 60 -17.95 -25.73 -8.02
N SER A 61 -17.61 -25.00 -9.08
CA SER A 61 -16.55 -25.44 -10.00
C SER A 61 -15.20 -25.37 -9.29
N GLN A 62 -14.68 -26.53 -8.90
CA GLN A 62 -13.39 -26.66 -8.23
C GLN A 62 -12.26 -26.11 -9.10
N GLU A 63 -12.36 -26.32 -10.40
CA GLU A 63 -11.33 -25.93 -11.35
C GLU A 63 -11.26 -24.41 -11.54
N SER A 64 -12.40 -23.72 -11.42
CA SER A 64 -12.46 -22.26 -11.42
C SER A 64 -11.87 -21.67 -10.14
N ILE A 65 -12.13 -22.31 -8.98
CA ILE A 65 -11.56 -21.94 -7.68
C ILE A 65 -10.03 -22.12 -7.71
N GLU A 66 -9.54 -23.25 -8.21
CA GLU A 66 -8.10 -23.54 -8.33
C GLU A 66 -7.40 -22.57 -9.28
N LEU A 67 -8.03 -22.20 -10.40
CA LEU A 67 -7.47 -21.20 -11.30
C LEU A 67 -7.36 -19.82 -10.63
N LEU A 68 -8.40 -19.39 -9.90
CA LEU A 68 -8.35 -18.15 -9.12
C LEU A 68 -7.23 -18.19 -8.06
N GLN A 69 -7.05 -19.32 -7.38
CA GLN A 69 -5.96 -19.54 -6.42
C GLN A 69 -4.58 -19.44 -7.08
N ASN A 70 -4.41 -20.02 -8.26
CA ASN A 70 -3.15 -19.92 -9.02
C ASN A 70 -2.87 -18.48 -9.49
N LEU A 71 -3.88 -17.77 -10.00
CA LEU A 71 -3.75 -16.37 -10.41
C LEU A 71 -3.45 -15.46 -9.22
N ALA A 72 -4.01 -15.78 -8.04
CA ALA A 72 -3.77 -15.05 -6.80
C ALA A 72 -2.32 -15.14 -6.29
N LEU A 73 -1.54 -16.15 -6.70
CA LEU A 73 -0.11 -16.29 -6.41
C LEU A 73 0.80 -15.46 -7.35
N GLY A 74 0.21 -14.83 -8.37
CA GLY A 74 0.92 -13.97 -9.30
C GLY A 74 1.26 -12.59 -8.72
N ASN A 75 1.66 -11.67 -9.59
CA ASN A 75 1.90 -10.27 -9.22
C ASN A 75 1.02 -9.32 -10.04
N GLY A 76 0.75 -8.13 -9.48
CA GLY A 76 0.00 -7.07 -10.16
C GLY A 76 -1.52 -7.13 -9.97
N GLU A 77 -2.26 -6.38 -10.79
CA GLU A 77 -3.70 -6.17 -10.61
C GLU A 77 -4.51 -7.47 -10.70
N ILE A 78 -4.10 -8.40 -11.57
CA ILE A 78 -4.77 -9.70 -11.75
C ILE A 78 -4.71 -10.54 -10.48
N ALA A 79 -3.53 -10.60 -9.84
CA ALA A 79 -3.34 -11.36 -8.61
C ALA A 79 -4.13 -10.72 -7.45
N SER A 80 -4.04 -9.39 -7.31
CA SER A 80 -4.80 -8.66 -6.29
C SER A 80 -6.31 -8.88 -6.45
N TYR A 81 -6.83 -8.74 -7.66
CA TYR A 81 -8.26 -8.92 -7.93
C TYR A 81 -8.70 -10.37 -7.73
N SER A 82 -7.86 -11.35 -8.08
CA SER A 82 -8.14 -12.77 -7.81
C SER A 82 -8.21 -13.05 -6.31
N GLN A 83 -7.34 -12.45 -5.50
CA GLN A 83 -7.41 -12.53 -4.03
C GLN A 83 -8.72 -11.93 -3.50
N ASP A 84 -9.18 -10.80 -4.06
CA ASP A 84 -10.45 -10.17 -3.66
C ASP A 84 -11.65 -11.06 -3.98
N LEU A 85 -11.66 -11.68 -5.17
CA LEU A 85 -12.70 -12.63 -5.57
C LEU A 85 -12.72 -13.86 -4.65
N LEU A 86 -11.55 -14.40 -4.28
CA LEU A 86 -11.47 -15.49 -3.31
C LEU A 86 -11.98 -15.08 -1.92
N CYS A 87 -11.69 -13.86 -1.48
CA CYS A 87 -12.22 -13.34 -0.21
C CYS A 87 -13.75 -13.25 -0.24
N LYS A 88 -14.34 -12.81 -1.37
CA LYS A 88 -15.80 -12.81 -1.57
C LYS A 88 -16.40 -14.21 -1.50
N LEU A 89 -15.72 -15.21 -2.07
CA LEU A 89 -16.15 -16.62 -1.94
C LEU A 89 -16.06 -17.14 -0.49
N LEU A 90 -15.21 -16.56 0.35
CA LEU A 90 -15.09 -16.99 1.74
C LEU A 90 -16.16 -16.37 2.66
N MET A 91 -16.79 -15.26 2.27
CA MET A 91 -17.79 -14.54 3.08
C MET A 91 -19.15 -15.23 3.19
N VAL A 92 -19.43 -16.29 2.40
CA VAL A 92 -20.73 -17.00 2.37
C VAL A 92 -21.91 -16.03 2.15
N ARG A 93 -21.79 -15.19 1.12
CA ARG A 93 -22.81 -14.21 0.69
C ARG A 93 -23.09 -14.34 -0.80
N ASP A 94 -24.12 -13.66 -1.29
CA ASP A 94 -24.42 -13.54 -2.73
C ASP A 94 -24.53 -14.88 -3.48
N GLY A 95 -25.13 -15.88 -2.81
CA GLY A 95 -25.31 -17.22 -3.36
C GLY A 95 -24.13 -18.17 -3.16
N VAL A 96 -23.10 -17.77 -2.42
CA VAL A 96 -22.00 -18.65 -2.02
C VAL A 96 -22.39 -19.52 -0.83
N THR A 97 -22.12 -20.82 -0.91
CA THR A 97 -22.38 -21.79 0.16
C THR A 97 -21.16 -21.98 1.06
N HIS A 98 -21.37 -22.53 2.27
CA HIS A 98 -20.28 -22.90 3.16
C HIS A 98 -19.33 -23.94 2.54
N GLU A 99 -19.83 -24.81 1.66
CA GLU A 99 -19.02 -25.81 0.94
C GLU A 99 -17.99 -25.14 0.02
N ILE A 100 -18.41 -24.10 -0.71
CA ILE A 100 -17.54 -23.34 -1.60
C ILE A 100 -16.49 -22.58 -0.76
N ALA A 101 -16.92 -21.92 0.31
CA ALA A 101 -16.03 -21.22 1.22
C ALA A 101 -14.98 -22.16 1.85
N ASN A 102 -15.38 -23.37 2.26
CA ASN A 102 -14.47 -24.40 2.75
C ASN A 102 -13.51 -24.89 1.66
N THR A 103 -13.97 -25.06 0.42
CA THR A 103 -13.11 -25.46 -0.70
C THR A 103 -12.03 -24.40 -0.97
N VAL A 104 -12.41 -23.12 -0.97
CA VAL A 104 -11.47 -22.00 -1.09
C VAL A 104 -10.44 -22.03 0.03
N ARG A 105 -10.90 -22.13 1.30
CA ARG A 105 -10.02 -22.19 2.47
C ARG A 105 -9.07 -23.38 2.40
N ALA A 106 -9.57 -24.58 2.13
CA ALA A 106 -8.78 -25.80 2.05
C ALA A 106 -7.72 -25.73 0.94
N GLY A 107 -8.07 -25.17 -0.24
CA GLY A 107 -7.10 -24.96 -1.31
C GLY A 107 -6.01 -23.96 -0.90
N CYS A 108 -6.37 -22.84 -0.25
CA CYS A 108 -5.38 -21.90 0.28
C CYS A 108 -4.51 -22.51 1.40
N GLN A 109 -5.09 -23.34 2.26
CA GLN A 109 -4.33 -24.09 3.27
C GLN A 109 -3.34 -25.04 2.60
N LYS A 110 -3.76 -25.78 1.57
CA LYS A 110 -2.90 -26.66 0.78
C LYS A 110 -1.73 -25.92 0.14
N LEU A 111 -1.97 -24.73 -0.42
CA LEU A 111 -0.93 -23.88 -0.97
C LEU A 111 0.13 -23.48 0.05
N ILE A 112 -0.26 -23.34 1.32
CA ILE A 112 0.64 -23.01 2.45
C ILE A 112 1.23 -24.26 3.10
N THR A 113 0.56 -25.41 3.09
CA THR A 113 1.07 -26.62 3.77
C THR A 113 1.94 -27.49 2.87
N ASP A 114 1.60 -27.62 1.58
CA ASP A 114 2.24 -28.54 0.63
C ASP A 114 3.49 -27.91 0.01
N PHE A 115 4.34 -27.31 0.84
CA PHE A 115 5.64 -26.77 0.46
C PHE A 115 6.56 -27.88 -0.12
N SER A 116 6.46 -28.15 -1.42
CA SER A 116 7.48 -28.88 -2.16
C SER A 116 8.37 -27.89 -2.92
N SER A 117 9.46 -27.49 -2.25
CA SER A 117 10.79 -27.03 -2.73
C SER A 117 11.04 -26.34 -4.08
N SER A 118 10.06 -25.90 -4.88
CA SER A 118 10.38 -25.24 -6.17
C SER A 118 9.35 -24.26 -6.74
N VAL A 119 8.20 -24.04 -6.10
CA VAL A 119 7.10 -23.27 -6.74
C VAL A 119 6.59 -22.09 -5.91
N THR A 120 6.18 -22.34 -4.66
CA THR A 120 5.72 -21.29 -3.75
C THR A 120 6.77 -21.11 -2.66
N THR A 121 7.47 -19.98 -2.68
CA THR A 121 8.43 -19.63 -1.63
C THR A 121 7.71 -18.95 -0.48
N GLN A 122 8.32 -18.97 0.71
CA GLN A 122 7.83 -18.17 1.84
C GLN A 122 7.73 -16.69 1.49
N GLU A 123 8.63 -16.19 0.62
CA GLU A 123 8.60 -14.83 0.09
C GLU A 123 7.31 -14.52 -0.69
N VAL A 124 6.81 -15.46 -1.50
CA VAL A 124 5.53 -15.32 -2.22
C VAL A 124 4.37 -15.22 -1.23
N ILE A 125 4.33 -16.08 -0.21
CA ILE A 125 3.29 -16.05 0.82
C ILE A 125 3.34 -14.75 1.62
N ASP A 126 4.54 -14.31 1.99
CA ASP A 126 4.75 -13.05 2.71
C ASP A 126 4.34 -11.84 1.84
N SER A 127 4.46 -11.92 0.52
CA SER A 127 3.95 -10.87 -0.39
C SER A 127 2.44 -10.89 -0.63
N HIS A 128 1.71 -11.92 -0.17
CA HIS A 128 0.27 -12.11 -0.40
C HIS A 128 -0.51 -12.39 0.90
N PRO A 129 -0.59 -11.42 1.84
CA PRO A 129 -1.20 -11.61 3.15
C PRO A 129 -2.69 -11.99 3.12
N LYS A 130 -3.43 -11.67 2.04
CA LYS A 130 -4.82 -12.13 1.89
C LYS A 130 -4.91 -13.65 1.72
N LEU A 131 -3.89 -14.32 1.17
CA LEU A 131 -3.86 -15.79 1.12
C LEU A 131 -3.70 -16.41 2.52
N LEU A 132 -2.88 -15.79 3.38
CA LEU A 132 -2.76 -16.18 4.79
C LEU A 132 -4.09 -15.99 5.53
N LEU A 133 -4.75 -14.84 5.32
CA LEU A 133 -6.09 -14.57 5.84
C LEU A 133 -7.08 -15.66 5.40
N LEU A 134 -7.19 -15.93 4.10
CA LEU A 134 -8.10 -16.93 3.53
C LEU A 134 -7.89 -18.32 4.15
N ALA A 135 -6.64 -18.76 4.29
CA ALA A 135 -6.30 -20.07 4.82
C ALA A 135 -6.53 -20.22 6.34
N SER A 136 -6.46 -19.10 7.07
CA SER A 136 -6.53 -19.06 8.53
C SER A 136 -7.82 -18.46 9.08
N THR A 137 -8.79 -18.12 8.23
CA THR A 137 -10.07 -17.63 8.70
C THR A 137 -10.95 -18.80 9.14
N LYS A 138 -11.54 -18.66 10.33
CA LYS A 138 -12.56 -19.57 10.83
C LYS A 138 -13.92 -19.21 10.23
N ILE A 139 -14.50 -20.12 9.47
CA ILE A 139 -15.86 -19.97 8.94
C ILE A 139 -16.86 -20.35 10.05
N HIS A 140 -17.85 -19.49 10.33
CA HIS A 140 -18.84 -19.74 11.39
C HIS A 140 -19.63 -21.05 11.19
N ASP A 141 -20.08 -21.65 12.30
CA ASP A 141 -21.01 -22.79 12.40
C ASP A 141 -20.54 -24.21 11.99
N GLN A 142 -19.24 -24.54 11.95
CA GLN A 142 -18.82 -25.95 11.74
C GLN A 142 -17.63 -26.47 12.57
N THR A 143 -17.67 -27.81 12.76
CA THR A 143 -16.73 -28.73 13.42
C THR A 143 -15.74 -29.41 12.45
N PHE A 144 -15.45 -28.82 11.28
CA PHE A 144 -14.55 -29.43 10.27
C PHE A 144 -13.23 -28.66 10.10
N ASP A 145 -12.16 -29.45 10.04
CA ASP A 145 -10.74 -29.15 9.84
C ASP A 145 -10.21 -27.92 10.59
N ASP A 146 -9.66 -28.22 11.76
CA ASP A 146 -8.74 -27.34 12.47
C ASP A 146 -7.75 -26.73 11.49
N ILE A 147 -7.58 -25.41 11.58
CA ILE A 147 -6.57 -24.72 10.80
C ILE A 147 -5.22 -25.38 11.11
N PRO A 148 -4.49 -25.89 10.09
CA PRO A 148 -3.24 -26.60 10.30
C PRO A 148 -2.24 -25.76 11.08
N ASN A 149 -1.43 -26.40 11.95
CA ASN A 149 -0.42 -25.68 12.73
C ASN A 149 0.57 -24.93 11.83
N THR A 150 0.95 -25.50 10.69
CA THR A 150 1.81 -24.83 9.69
C THR A 150 1.23 -23.48 9.26
N VAL A 151 -0.09 -23.42 9.00
CA VAL A 151 -0.77 -22.17 8.61
C VAL A 151 -0.76 -21.18 9.78
N LYS A 152 -1.07 -21.64 11.00
CA LYS A 152 -1.02 -20.79 12.21
C LYS A 152 0.39 -20.22 12.45
N GLU A 153 1.42 -21.01 12.21
CA GLU A 153 2.82 -20.59 12.33
C GLU A 153 3.20 -19.56 11.26
N SER A 154 2.79 -19.75 10.01
CA SER A 154 3.00 -18.75 8.95
C SER A 154 2.30 -17.43 9.26
N VAL A 155 1.07 -17.46 9.79
CA VAL A 155 0.35 -16.26 10.24
C VAL A 155 1.08 -15.57 11.38
N LYS A 156 1.53 -16.32 12.40
CA LYS A 156 2.31 -15.75 13.52
C LYS A 156 3.63 -15.15 13.06
N LYS A 157 4.31 -15.80 12.11
CA LYS A 157 5.55 -15.30 11.53
C LYS A 157 5.31 -13.98 10.79
N PHE A 158 4.28 -13.92 9.95
CA PHE A 158 3.90 -12.69 9.25
C PHE A 158 3.47 -11.60 10.25
N ASP A 159 2.71 -11.95 11.29
CA ASP A 159 2.29 -10.98 12.30
C ASP A 159 3.47 -10.42 13.12
N ALA A 160 4.58 -11.14 13.22
CA ALA A 160 5.81 -10.63 13.84
C ALA A 160 6.57 -9.64 12.93
N TYR A 161 6.24 -9.50 11.65
CA TYR A 161 6.86 -8.53 10.76
C TYR A 161 6.39 -7.10 11.07
N ASN A 162 7.31 -6.14 10.88
CA ASN A 162 7.03 -4.71 11.04
C ASN A 162 6.15 -4.17 9.89
N GLU A 163 6.30 -4.75 8.70
CA GLU A 163 5.59 -4.35 7.48
C GLU A 163 4.35 -5.23 7.30
N LYS A 164 3.15 -4.64 7.44
CA LYS A 164 1.86 -5.34 7.35
C LYS A 164 0.80 -4.40 6.78
N PRO A 165 -0.17 -4.90 5.99
CA PRO A 165 -1.31 -4.09 5.54
C PRO A 165 -2.08 -3.49 6.71
N GLN A 166 -2.69 -2.32 6.51
CA GLN A 166 -3.46 -1.65 7.57
C GLN A 166 -4.59 -2.53 8.10
N TRP A 167 -5.33 -3.18 7.20
CA TRP A 167 -6.40 -4.11 7.58
C TRP A 167 -5.93 -5.27 8.46
N TRP A 168 -4.67 -5.71 8.33
CA TRP A 168 -4.09 -6.76 9.19
C TRP A 168 -3.89 -6.24 10.62
N ARG A 169 -3.52 -4.97 10.76
CA ARG A 169 -3.34 -4.31 12.06
C ARG A 169 -4.67 -4.08 12.76
N ASP A 170 -5.69 -3.74 11.99
CA ASP A 170 -7.05 -3.50 12.49
C ASP A 170 -7.76 -4.81 12.85
N ASN A 171 -7.41 -5.91 12.18
CA ASN A 171 -8.00 -7.24 12.37
C ASN A 171 -6.98 -8.26 12.86
N LYS A 172 -6.37 -8.05 14.03
CA LYS A 172 -5.30 -8.94 14.50
C LYS A 172 -5.75 -10.39 14.63
N PRO A 173 -5.00 -11.36 14.10
CA PRO A 173 -5.31 -12.77 14.27
C PRO A 173 -5.15 -13.19 15.73
N ASN A 174 -6.08 -14.00 16.24
CA ASN A 174 -5.98 -14.60 17.56
C ASN A 174 -5.37 -16.00 17.44
N ASN A 175 -4.18 -16.21 18.01
CA ASN A 175 -3.45 -17.48 17.94
C ASN A 175 -3.21 -18.00 16.50
N GLY A 176 -3.02 -17.07 15.54
CA GLY A 176 -2.80 -17.42 14.13
C GLY A 176 -4.07 -17.76 13.37
N VAL A 177 -5.24 -17.34 13.87
CA VAL A 177 -6.56 -17.55 13.27
C VAL A 177 -7.30 -16.22 13.17
N PHE A 178 -7.90 -15.94 12.01
CA PHE A 178 -8.79 -14.79 11.84
C PHE A 178 -10.25 -15.19 12.04
N ASP A 179 -11.07 -14.22 12.44
CA ASP A 179 -12.51 -14.40 12.51
C ASP A 179 -13.16 -14.09 11.16
N ALA A 180 -14.33 -14.67 10.89
CA ALA A 180 -15.05 -14.41 9.64
C ALA A 180 -15.47 -12.95 9.52
N ASP A 181 -15.78 -12.29 10.65
CA ASP A 181 -16.09 -10.86 10.70
C ASP A 181 -14.95 -9.98 10.18
N SER A 182 -13.69 -10.42 10.34
CA SER A 182 -12.53 -9.71 9.80
C SER A 182 -12.58 -9.61 8.28
N LEU A 183 -13.07 -10.66 7.58
CA LEU A 183 -13.17 -10.66 6.12
C LEU A 183 -14.04 -9.50 5.60
N LEU A 184 -15.13 -9.19 6.31
CA LEU A 184 -16.06 -8.13 5.92
C LEU A 184 -15.38 -6.76 5.83
N SER A 185 -14.48 -6.48 6.77
CA SER A 185 -13.72 -5.23 6.78
C SER A 185 -12.58 -5.20 5.76
N ILE A 186 -12.19 -6.35 5.20
CA ILE A 186 -11.00 -6.52 4.34
C ILE A 186 -11.37 -6.57 2.85
N VAL A 187 -12.53 -7.16 2.51
CA VAL A 187 -12.95 -7.39 1.10
C VAL A 187 -13.28 -6.09 0.37
N ASP A 188 -13.79 -5.09 1.10
CA ASP A 188 -14.12 -3.76 0.55
C ASP A 188 -12.97 -2.76 0.69
N ALA A 189 -11.90 -3.12 1.41
CA ALA A 189 -10.68 -2.33 1.52
C ALA A 189 -9.83 -2.53 0.26
N SER A 190 -10.11 -1.74 -0.78
CA SER A 190 -9.24 -1.56 -1.94
C SER A 190 -7.99 -0.76 -1.53
N GLU A 191 -7.18 -1.28 -0.62
CA GLU A 191 -5.98 -0.58 -0.18
C GLU A 191 -4.72 -1.34 -0.57
N PRO A 192 -3.78 -0.67 -1.27
CA PRO A 192 -2.46 -1.26 -1.53
C PRO A 192 -1.77 -1.57 -0.20
N GLN A 193 -0.82 -2.51 -0.25
CA GLN A 193 0.09 -2.73 0.87
C GLN A 193 0.85 -1.43 1.15
N ARG A 194 0.41 -0.69 2.17
CA ARG A 194 1.06 0.55 2.58
C ARG A 194 2.29 0.24 3.43
N ARG A 195 3.48 0.46 2.89
CA ARG A 195 4.74 0.40 3.64
C ARG A 195 4.93 1.74 4.36
N LYS A 196 5.03 1.70 5.69
CA LYS A 196 5.43 2.87 6.48
C LYS A 196 6.93 3.09 6.31
N VAL A 197 7.30 4.18 5.65
CA VAL A 197 8.69 4.63 5.49
C VAL A 197 8.89 5.83 6.40
N GLN A 198 9.77 5.67 7.39
CA GLN A 198 10.18 6.78 8.25
C GLN A 198 11.19 7.64 7.49
N VAL A 199 10.94 8.95 7.42
CA VAL A 199 11.89 9.88 6.82
C VAL A 199 12.87 10.43 7.85
N THR A 200 14.05 10.81 7.38
CA THR A 200 15.06 11.46 8.21
C THR A 200 14.52 12.77 8.79
N SER A 201 14.70 12.97 10.09
CA SER A 201 14.35 14.21 10.81
C SER A 201 15.48 15.24 10.71
N ASP A 202 15.62 15.90 9.57
CA ASP A 202 16.69 16.86 9.27
C ASP A 202 16.20 18.26 8.83
N GLY A 203 15.04 18.69 9.34
CA GLY A 203 14.40 19.95 8.93
C GLY A 203 13.75 19.88 7.53
N MET A 204 14.10 18.88 6.72
CA MET A 204 13.50 18.61 5.41
C MET A 204 12.52 17.45 5.45
N CYS A 205 12.20 16.90 6.63
CA CYS A 205 11.37 15.71 6.78
C CYS A 205 10.03 15.79 6.02
N PHE A 206 9.35 16.93 6.04
CA PHE A 206 8.13 17.14 5.27
C PHE A 206 8.36 16.96 3.76
N PHE A 207 9.36 17.64 3.19
CA PHE A 207 9.66 17.56 1.76
C PHE A 207 10.23 16.19 1.34
N ARG A 208 11.03 15.55 2.19
CA ARG A 208 11.45 14.16 2.01
C ARG A 208 10.25 13.23 1.91
N ALA A 209 9.26 13.45 2.78
CA ALA A 209 8.04 12.65 2.79
C ALA A 209 7.22 12.84 1.50
N ILE A 210 7.02 14.08 1.06
CA ILE A 210 6.38 14.40 -0.23
C ILE A 210 7.12 13.70 -1.38
N LEU A 211 8.44 13.83 -1.47
CA LEU A 211 9.19 13.24 -2.58
C LEU A 211 9.23 11.71 -2.53
N THR A 212 9.26 11.10 -1.34
CA THR A 212 9.14 9.65 -1.21
C THR A 212 7.77 9.14 -1.66
N ASP A 213 6.69 9.85 -1.32
CA ASP A 213 5.34 9.50 -1.76
C ASP A 213 5.19 9.66 -3.28
N THR A 214 5.37 10.88 -3.79
CA THR A 214 5.08 11.19 -5.20
C THR A 214 5.95 10.42 -6.20
N ASN A 215 7.21 10.13 -5.83
CA ASN A 215 8.10 9.36 -6.71
C ASN A 215 8.08 7.85 -6.44
N HIS A 216 7.38 7.41 -5.39
CA HIS A 216 7.45 6.04 -4.87
C HIS A 216 8.90 5.53 -4.70
N ASP A 217 9.80 6.41 -4.26
CA ASP A 217 11.24 6.13 -4.14
C ASP A 217 11.75 6.41 -2.72
N VAL A 218 12.03 5.32 -2.00
CA VAL A 218 12.50 5.34 -0.61
C VAL A 218 13.86 6.00 -0.43
N LYS A 219 14.62 6.26 -1.51
CA LYS A 219 15.91 6.95 -1.37
C LYS A 219 15.74 8.36 -0.82
N TYR A 220 14.63 9.04 -1.12
CA TYR A 220 14.38 10.42 -0.66
C TYR A 220 14.17 10.50 0.86
N ALA A 221 13.75 9.39 1.49
CA ALA A 221 13.57 9.30 2.94
C ALA A 221 14.91 9.35 3.71
N ASP A 222 16.02 9.05 3.05
CA ASP A 222 17.34 8.84 3.65
C ASP A 222 18.31 9.96 3.28
N LYS A 223 18.77 10.71 4.29
CA LYS A 223 19.73 11.81 4.09
C LYS A 223 21.08 11.37 3.53
N GLU A 224 21.47 10.11 3.73
CA GLU A 224 22.74 9.60 3.22
C GLU A 224 22.66 9.29 1.72
N LYS A 225 21.44 9.12 1.19
CA LYS A 225 21.19 8.83 -0.23
C LYS A 225 20.85 10.07 -1.04
N VAL A 226 20.13 11.02 -0.45
CA VAL A 226 19.75 12.28 -1.10
C VAL A 226 20.04 13.44 -0.17
N SER A 227 20.90 14.35 -0.64
CA SER A 227 21.32 15.52 0.12
C SER A 227 20.18 16.54 0.28
N THR A 228 20.27 17.40 1.29
CA THR A 228 19.32 18.50 1.48
C THR A 228 19.25 19.43 0.26
N GLU A 229 20.38 19.69 -0.38
CA GLU A 229 20.45 20.54 -1.57
C GLU A 229 19.70 19.91 -2.75
N ASP A 230 19.83 18.60 -2.95
CA ASP A 230 19.08 17.88 -3.99
C ASP A 230 17.56 17.92 -3.73
N ILE A 231 17.13 17.79 -2.47
CA ILE A 231 15.72 17.95 -2.09
C ILE A 231 15.23 19.36 -2.43
N ILE A 232 15.97 20.40 -2.02
CA ILE A 232 15.61 21.80 -2.29
C ILE A 232 15.49 22.06 -3.78
N ASN A 233 16.48 21.61 -4.57
CA ASN A 233 16.48 21.79 -6.02
C ASN A 233 15.31 21.07 -6.69
N ASN A 234 14.98 19.86 -6.24
CA ASN A 234 13.83 19.12 -6.77
C ASN A 234 12.50 19.80 -6.43
N ILE A 235 12.34 20.26 -5.18
CA ILE A 235 11.14 20.97 -4.75
C ILE A 235 10.96 22.27 -5.55
N LYS A 236 12.02 23.06 -5.72
CA LYS A 236 11.98 24.27 -6.54
C LYS A 236 11.66 23.96 -8.00
N ALA A 237 12.23 22.91 -8.57
CA ALA A 237 11.98 22.57 -9.98
C ALA A 237 10.54 22.12 -10.24
N ASN A 238 9.93 21.39 -9.31
CA ASN A 238 8.67 20.68 -9.56
C ASN A 238 7.45 21.28 -8.83
N TYR A 239 7.67 22.09 -7.80
CA TYR A 239 6.62 22.58 -6.90
C TYR A 239 6.73 24.08 -6.58
N GLU A 240 7.43 24.87 -7.40
CA GLU A 240 7.62 26.30 -7.15
C GLU A 240 6.29 27.06 -7.02
N SER A 241 5.32 26.79 -7.89
CA SER A 241 4.02 27.46 -7.84
C SER A 241 3.26 27.18 -6.53
N GLN A 242 3.35 25.95 -6.03
CA GLN A 242 2.71 25.50 -4.79
C GLN A 242 3.39 26.14 -3.58
N LEU A 243 4.72 26.20 -3.59
CA LEU A 243 5.49 26.91 -2.56
C LEU A 243 5.13 28.39 -2.52
N ASP A 244 5.11 29.05 -3.67
CA ASP A 244 4.81 30.48 -3.77
C ASP A 244 3.41 30.79 -3.23
N ALA A 245 2.40 30.03 -3.68
CA ALA A 245 1.02 30.20 -3.23
C ALA A 245 0.88 30.00 -1.71
N SER A 246 1.53 28.97 -1.16
CA SER A 246 1.45 28.66 0.27
C SER A 246 2.11 29.73 1.14
N ILE A 247 3.28 30.23 0.73
CA ILE A 247 3.98 31.30 1.45
C ILE A 247 3.21 32.62 1.36
N ASP A 248 2.68 32.97 0.18
CA ASP A 248 1.90 34.20 0.01
C ASP A 248 0.62 34.18 0.87
N GLU A 249 -0.08 33.05 0.91
CA GLU A 249 -1.27 32.87 1.75
C GLU A 249 -0.92 32.92 3.23
N ALA A 250 0.18 32.29 3.64
CA ALA A 250 0.66 32.32 5.02
C ALA A 250 1.00 33.74 5.48
N LEU A 251 1.73 34.51 4.65
CA LEU A 251 2.07 35.91 4.95
C LEU A 251 0.86 36.84 4.98
N THR A 252 -0.20 36.50 4.24
CA THR A 252 -1.47 37.22 4.29
C THR A 252 -2.22 36.96 5.60
N LYS A 253 -2.18 35.71 6.07
CA LYS A 253 -2.80 35.29 7.35
C LYS A 253 -2.03 35.84 8.55
N PHE A 254 -0.71 35.79 8.50
CA PHE A 254 0.13 36.18 9.61
C PHE A 254 1.51 36.65 9.16
N LYS A 255 1.92 37.82 9.65
CA LYS A 255 3.23 38.41 9.39
C LYS A 255 3.81 39.00 10.68
N PRO A 256 4.88 38.41 11.25
CA PRO A 256 5.55 38.91 12.44
C PRO A 256 5.95 40.38 12.33
N GLU A 257 5.88 41.13 13.44
CA GLU A 257 6.27 42.55 13.47
C GLU A 257 7.67 42.80 12.87
N PRO A 258 8.72 42.02 13.23
CA PRO A 258 10.07 42.23 12.69
C PRO A 258 10.16 42.07 11.17
N LEU A 259 9.22 41.32 10.57
CA LEU A 259 9.19 41.09 9.14
C LEU A 259 8.37 42.15 8.37
N ARG A 260 7.61 43.01 9.05
CA ARG A 260 6.73 43.99 8.38
C ARG A 260 7.48 44.98 7.49
N GLN A 261 8.74 45.26 7.81
CA GLN A 261 9.62 46.13 7.02
C GLN A 261 10.00 45.55 5.65
N TYR A 262 9.93 44.23 5.45
CA TYR A 262 10.22 43.57 4.19
C TYR A 262 8.95 43.40 3.35
N SER A 263 9.04 43.49 2.03
CA SER A 263 7.95 43.14 1.13
C SER A 263 7.67 41.63 1.15
N HIS A 264 6.45 41.22 0.74
CA HIS A 264 6.11 39.79 0.64
C HIS A 264 7.06 39.05 -0.29
N ASN A 265 7.49 39.69 -1.39
CA ASN A 265 8.41 39.07 -2.35
C ASN A 265 9.81 38.86 -1.76
N GLU A 266 10.31 39.80 -0.95
CA GLU A 266 11.61 39.64 -0.27
C GLU A 266 11.56 38.48 0.72
N ILE A 267 10.50 38.42 1.55
CA ILE A 267 10.33 37.34 2.52
C ILE A 267 10.19 35.99 1.82
N LYS A 268 9.34 35.91 0.79
CA LYS A 268 9.13 34.69 0.01
C LYS A 268 10.41 34.19 -0.62
N SER A 269 11.20 35.08 -1.23
CA SER A 269 12.47 34.71 -1.86
C SER A 269 13.45 34.15 -0.83
N ALA A 270 13.60 34.82 0.31
CA ALA A 270 14.49 34.39 1.39
C ALA A 270 14.06 33.03 1.99
N LEU A 271 12.76 32.81 2.20
CA LEU A 271 12.23 31.53 2.69
C LEU A 271 12.45 30.39 1.67
N LYS A 272 12.24 30.64 0.37
CA LYS A 272 12.52 29.65 -0.68
C LYS A 272 13.99 29.29 -0.78
N GLU A 273 14.88 30.24 -0.55
CA GLU A 273 16.33 29.98 -0.51
C GLU A 273 16.73 29.13 0.70
N ASN A 274 15.97 29.21 1.79
CA ASN A 274 16.30 28.61 3.08
C ASN A 274 15.22 27.62 3.58
N LEU A 275 14.64 26.82 2.69
CA LEU A 275 13.57 25.86 3.04
C LEU A 275 13.90 24.93 4.22
N HIS A 276 15.17 24.60 4.43
CA HIS A 276 15.63 23.76 5.52
C HIS A 276 15.64 24.44 6.89
N LEU A 277 15.35 25.74 6.97
CA LEU A 277 15.29 26.53 8.21
C LEU A 277 13.86 26.94 8.57
N ILE A 278 12.92 26.88 7.62
CA ILE A 278 11.54 27.38 7.82
C ILE A 278 10.72 26.56 8.81
N TRP A 279 11.18 25.35 9.17
CA TRP A 279 10.50 24.40 10.07
C TRP A 279 10.55 24.78 11.55
N SER A 280 11.32 25.82 11.90
CA SER A 280 11.40 26.34 13.26
C SER A 280 11.39 27.86 13.22
N GLY A 281 10.78 28.49 14.22
CA GLY A 281 10.84 29.94 14.37
C GLY A 281 12.27 30.45 14.52
N GLU A 282 13.16 29.68 15.15
CA GLU A 282 14.58 30.03 15.27
C GLU A 282 15.25 30.12 13.90
N GLY A 283 14.97 29.16 13.02
CA GLY A 283 15.49 29.16 11.65
C GLY A 283 14.94 30.33 10.84
N ILE A 284 13.66 30.68 11.00
CA ILE A 284 13.10 31.88 10.33
C ILE A 284 13.74 33.15 10.88
N ALA A 285 13.92 33.28 12.19
CA ALA A 285 14.60 34.41 12.80
C ALA A 285 16.04 34.57 12.28
N GLN A 286 16.76 33.45 12.09
CA GLN A 286 18.11 33.43 11.50
C GLN A 286 18.13 33.92 10.05
N ILE A 287 17.13 33.58 9.23
CA ILE A 287 17.04 34.06 7.83
C ILE A 287 17.03 35.60 7.75
N PHE A 288 16.46 36.26 8.76
CA PHE A 288 16.30 37.72 8.79
C PHE A 288 17.17 38.41 9.85
N ASP A 289 18.19 37.72 10.38
CA ASP A 289 19.11 38.23 11.40
C ASP A 289 18.40 38.85 12.65
N VAL A 290 17.28 38.26 13.08
CA VAL A 290 16.50 38.73 14.24
C VAL A 290 16.90 37.98 15.50
N ILE A 291 17.11 38.71 16.60
CA ILE A 291 17.44 38.13 17.90
C ILE A 291 16.23 37.35 18.45
N VAL A 292 16.40 36.05 18.64
CA VAL A 292 15.37 35.06 19.01
C VAL A 292 14.60 35.42 20.30
N ASN A 293 15.26 36.07 21.27
CA ASN A 293 14.71 36.21 22.63
C ASN A 293 13.47 37.10 22.79
N GLU A 294 13.09 37.92 21.80
CA GLU A 294 11.94 38.83 21.94
C GLU A 294 10.72 38.44 21.10
N ASN A 295 10.88 37.61 20.06
CA ASN A 295 9.82 37.36 19.07
C ASN A 295 9.74 35.90 18.58
N ILE A 296 10.36 34.94 19.27
CA ILE A 296 10.39 33.54 18.81
C ILE A 296 8.99 32.94 18.62
N ASP A 297 8.06 33.26 19.53
CA ASP A 297 6.67 32.79 19.46
C ASP A 297 5.97 33.25 18.17
N ASP A 298 6.25 34.47 17.71
CA ASP A 298 5.72 34.97 16.43
C ASP A 298 6.34 34.21 15.26
N PHE A 299 7.63 33.91 15.29
CA PHE A 299 8.26 33.14 14.22
C PHE A 299 7.79 31.68 14.19
N ASP A 300 7.57 31.06 15.34
CA ASP A 300 6.96 29.73 15.44
C ASP A 300 5.53 29.75 14.89
N ALA A 301 4.74 30.77 15.22
CA ALA A 301 3.40 30.95 14.66
C ALA A 301 3.44 31.10 13.12
N LEU A 302 4.41 31.86 12.58
CA LEU A 302 4.59 31.94 11.13
C LEU A 302 4.98 30.59 10.52
N SER A 303 5.89 29.84 11.14
CA SER A 303 6.28 28.51 10.71
C SER A 303 5.05 27.59 10.63
N ASP A 304 4.26 27.54 11.70
CA ASP A 304 3.05 26.72 11.77
C ASP A 304 2.03 27.11 10.67
N VAL A 305 1.82 28.40 10.43
CA VAL A 305 0.93 28.86 9.36
C VAL A 305 1.45 28.42 7.99
N ILE A 306 2.75 28.58 7.71
CA ILE A 306 3.36 28.11 6.45
C ILE A 306 3.16 26.61 6.25
N PHE A 307 3.41 25.79 7.28
CA PHE A 307 3.24 24.34 7.18
C PHE A 307 1.77 23.93 7.00
N ASN A 308 0.84 24.63 7.65
CA ASN A 308 -0.58 24.40 7.42
C ASN A 308 -0.97 24.70 5.96
N GLU A 309 -0.43 25.76 5.37
CA GLU A 309 -0.66 26.05 3.95
C GLU A 309 -0.01 25.00 3.03
N PHE A 310 1.20 24.53 3.36
CA PHE A 310 1.78 23.40 2.63
C PHE A 310 0.89 22.15 2.71
N HIS A 311 0.35 21.80 3.88
CA HIS A 311 -0.57 20.67 3.99
C HIS A 311 -1.84 20.82 3.15
N ASN A 312 -2.32 22.05 2.93
CA ASN A 312 -3.50 22.30 2.09
C ASN A 312 -3.20 22.20 0.59
N VAL A 313 -1.99 22.58 0.18
CA VAL A 313 -1.61 22.64 -1.24
C VAL A 313 -0.97 21.34 -1.72
N PHE A 314 -0.25 20.63 -0.86
CA PHE A 314 0.32 19.33 -1.15
C PHE A 314 -0.66 18.22 -0.74
N ASP A 315 -0.85 17.20 -1.58
CA ASP A 315 -1.61 16.01 -1.20
C ASP A 315 -0.82 15.24 -0.13
N THR A 316 -1.20 15.44 1.12
CA THR A 316 -0.53 14.85 2.29
C THR A 316 -1.30 13.67 2.87
N THR A 317 -2.27 13.13 2.14
CA THR A 317 -3.17 12.05 2.59
C THR A 317 -2.41 10.78 3.03
N ASN A 318 -1.21 10.56 2.49
CA ASN A 318 -0.36 9.41 2.81
C ASN A 318 0.74 9.72 3.84
N LEU A 319 0.80 10.96 4.35
CA LEU A 319 1.81 11.40 5.31
C LEU A 319 1.24 11.36 6.73
N VAL A 320 2.04 10.86 7.67
CA VAL A 320 1.70 10.87 9.10
C VAL A 320 2.80 11.55 9.90
N LYS A 321 2.43 12.62 10.60
CA LYS A 321 3.30 13.33 11.54
C LYS A 321 3.31 12.60 12.89
N GLU A 322 4.50 12.21 13.36
CA GLU A 322 4.71 11.61 14.69
C GLU A 322 5.76 12.45 15.43
N GLY A 323 5.33 13.34 16.34
CA GLY A 323 6.24 14.31 16.97
C GLY A 323 6.87 15.26 15.96
N HIS A 324 8.20 15.26 15.87
CA HIS A 324 8.98 16.12 14.97
C HIS A 324 9.39 15.45 13.63
N HIS A 325 8.87 14.26 13.32
CA HIS A 325 9.17 13.57 12.07
C HIS A 325 7.91 13.18 11.30
N TYR A 326 8.09 12.93 10.01
CA TYR A 326 7.07 12.40 9.13
C TYR A 326 7.33 10.93 8.83
N ASN A 327 6.24 10.21 8.58
CA ASN A 327 6.26 8.90 7.97
C ASN A 327 5.41 8.97 6.70
N VAL A 328 5.78 8.20 5.69
CA VAL A 328 5.03 8.07 4.44
C VAL A 328 4.51 6.66 4.34
N PHE A 329 3.25 6.53 3.93
CA PHE A 329 2.69 5.26 3.50
C PHE A 329 2.77 5.16 1.98
N ILE A 330 3.74 4.40 1.48
CA ILE A 330 3.89 4.09 0.04
C ILE A 330 3.28 2.75 -0.32
#